data_AF-A0A7Y4NSW5-F1
#
_entry.id   AF-A0A7Y4NSW5-F1
#
_cell.length_a   1.000
_cell.length_b   1.000
_cell.length_c   1.000
_cell.angle_alpha   90.00
_cell.angle_beta   90.00
_cell.angle_gamma   90.00
#
_symmetry.space_group_name_H-M   'P 1'
#
loop_
_entity.id
_entity.type
_entity.pdbx_description
1 polymer ?
#
loop_
_entity_poly.entity_id
_entity_poly.type
_entity_poly.pdbx_seq_one_letter_code
_entity_poly.pdbx_strand_id
1 'polypeptide(L)'
;MPRLQWTRATSATLLALVGALSLTACSDDDDKTPDSGVKVDAGTTTDAGSDAGTTDAGSDAGSVDTGIPWDGGSAGTFSCEGKAQTTLNFAPGQEEALQDQVNTLAECTTINLAAGTYTFENAITIRQNGITLVGAGKGAKGEGTGGASSTVLVFTNAAANSNGLDVVGNRFTVSSLAVWNAKKDAIRVESSTDVVMRSVRTEWAEANKESNGKYGLYPVKSKYVLIEDCEAYNAADAGIYVGQTEYAVVRNSVAKQNVAGIEIENTKYAYVLGNTAQDNTTGLVVFDLPGNPIKGTDIRVKNNTITGNNRGNFASVQASSSTVSQVPAGTGTFLLASRRVELTGNTWGNNNTVDVAVLSGLAIESDPAQWVAGGLNFASADINIHDNTFQGGSGDNVDNGNTSQSLRPLGAALAALYAYGETVGTLSVEHLLWDGLDPFGHDRSQLNPINICFTKNKLPSGTTTAIVDLDLQAAATLAGKGDLVGAWGKTRHYAATGTAFDCAGFSPALTIGDFIQ
;
A
#
# COMPACT_ATOMS: atom_id res chain seq x y z
N MET A 1 24.68 -6.62 15.34
CA MET A 1 25.62 -5.48 15.20
C MET A 1 25.40 -4.56 16.38
N PRO A 2 26.43 -3.97 17.01
CA PRO A 2 26.21 -3.08 18.14
C PRO A 2 25.46 -1.84 17.64
N ARG A 3 24.29 -1.58 18.22
CA ARG A 3 23.50 -0.36 18.01
C ARG A 3 24.38 0.82 18.37
N LEU A 4 24.73 1.67 17.40
CA LEU A 4 25.32 2.97 17.72
C LEU A 4 24.25 3.78 18.44
N GLN A 5 24.36 3.83 19.77
CA GLN A 5 23.78 4.91 20.54
C GLN A 5 24.37 6.20 19.96
N TRP A 6 23.51 7.09 19.47
CA TRP A 6 23.91 8.43 19.07
C TRP A 6 24.48 9.12 20.31
N THR A 7 25.79 9.05 20.49
CA THR A 7 26.47 9.78 21.55
C THR A 7 26.32 11.26 21.27
N ARG A 8 25.47 11.92 22.06
CA ARG A 8 25.45 13.36 22.33
C ARG A 8 26.05 14.19 21.20
N ALA A 9 25.34 14.32 20.09
CA ALA A 9 25.64 15.37 19.13
C ALA A 9 25.43 16.71 19.86
N THR A 10 26.51 17.46 20.06
CA THR A 10 26.42 18.83 20.57
C THR A 10 25.65 19.68 19.57
N SER A 11 24.90 20.68 20.04
CA SER A 11 24.00 21.52 19.23
C SER A 11 24.61 22.13 17.96
N ALA A 12 25.93 22.09 17.79
CA ALA A 12 26.65 22.50 16.59
C ALA A 12 26.50 21.52 15.40
N THR A 13 26.21 20.23 15.62
CA THR A 13 26.04 19.25 14.53
C THR A 13 24.62 19.27 13.94
N LEU A 14 23.63 19.80 14.67
CA LEU A 14 22.26 19.99 14.16
C LEU A 14 22.20 21.01 13.01
N LEU A 15 23.12 22.00 12.98
CA LEU A 15 23.14 23.02 11.94
C LEU A 15 23.53 22.50 10.54
N ALA A 16 24.23 21.38 10.45
CA ALA A 16 24.65 20.82 9.16
C ALA A 16 23.53 20.06 8.42
N LEU A 17 22.41 19.77 9.08
CA LEU A 17 21.18 19.26 8.47
C LEU A 17 20.24 20.36 7.95
N VAL A 18 20.53 21.62 8.27
CA VAL A 18 19.76 22.80 7.81
C VAL A 18 20.33 23.27 6.46
N GLY A 19 20.20 22.43 5.43
CA GLY A 19 20.26 22.88 4.05
C GLY A 19 19.03 23.74 3.77
N ALA A 20 19.20 24.93 3.20
CA ALA A 20 18.16 25.94 2.99
C ALA A 20 16.84 25.33 2.47
N LEU A 21 15.85 25.23 3.35
CA LEU A 21 14.53 24.73 3.00
C LEU A 21 13.73 25.88 2.35
N SER A 22 13.84 25.98 1.03
CA SER A 22 12.91 26.77 0.22
C SER A 22 11.96 25.82 -0.51
N LEU A 23 10.75 25.64 0.01
CA LEU A 23 9.61 25.25 -0.81
C LEU A 23 9.32 26.45 -1.72
N THR A 24 9.81 26.42 -2.96
CA THR A 24 9.45 27.42 -3.96
C THR A 24 8.05 27.12 -4.47
N ALA A 25 7.05 27.64 -3.75
CA ALA A 25 5.77 27.99 -4.35
C ALA A 25 5.99 29.32 -5.08
N CYS A 26 6.14 29.28 -6.41
CA CYS A 26 6.03 30.48 -7.23
C CYS A 26 4.55 30.66 -7.60
N SER A 27 3.90 31.60 -6.93
CA SER A 27 2.62 32.17 -7.31
C SER A 27 2.87 33.67 -7.53
N ASP A 28 2.45 34.19 -8.67
CA ASP A 28 2.20 35.62 -8.86
C ASP A 28 0.84 35.80 -9.59
N ASP A 29 0.06 36.70 -8.98
CA ASP A 29 -1.02 37.58 -9.46
C ASP A 29 -2.47 37.09 -9.68
N ASP A 30 -3.26 37.38 -8.62
CA ASP A 30 -4.49 38.21 -8.56
C ASP A 30 -5.67 37.95 -9.51
N ASP A 31 -6.80 37.45 -8.95
CA ASP A 31 -7.98 38.30 -8.70
C ASP A 31 -9.08 37.62 -7.82
N LYS A 32 -9.43 38.32 -6.73
CA LYS A 32 -10.73 38.51 -6.03
C LYS A 32 -11.88 37.54 -6.42
N THR A 33 -12.48 36.72 -5.57
CA THR A 33 -13.13 36.92 -4.25
C THR A 33 -13.59 35.52 -3.80
N PRO A 34 -13.68 35.22 -2.49
CA PRO A 34 -14.05 33.89 -2.01
C PRO A 34 -15.57 33.75 -1.94
N ASP A 35 -16.15 32.81 -2.68
CA ASP A 35 -17.47 32.29 -2.33
C ASP A 35 -17.30 31.28 -1.19
N SER A 36 -18.01 31.58 -0.12
CA SER A 36 -17.95 30.89 1.15
C SER A 36 -18.92 29.72 1.14
N GLY A 37 -18.38 28.51 1.35
CA GLY A 37 -19.10 27.47 2.07
C GLY A 37 -19.45 26.24 1.27
N VAL A 38 -18.57 25.24 1.39
CA VAL A 38 -19.03 23.92 1.79
C VAL A 38 -18.36 23.64 3.13
N LYS A 39 -19.12 23.77 4.21
CA LYS A 39 -18.72 23.25 5.52
C LYS A 39 -18.86 21.74 5.42
N VAL A 40 -17.74 21.04 5.45
CA VAL A 40 -17.72 19.62 5.83
C VAL A 40 -18.15 19.59 7.29
N ASP A 41 -19.25 18.91 7.59
CA ASP A 41 -19.81 18.87 8.93
C ASP A 41 -18.83 18.16 9.87
N ALA A 42 -18.70 18.69 11.08
CA ALA A 42 -17.78 18.17 12.07
C ALA A 42 -18.48 17.00 12.79
N GLY A 43 -18.06 15.78 12.50
CA GLY A 43 -18.59 14.56 13.11
C GLY A 43 -18.67 14.65 14.64
N THR A 44 -19.78 14.17 15.18
CA THR A 44 -19.99 14.13 16.64
C THR A 44 -19.16 13.03 17.31
N THR A 45 -18.73 13.29 18.54
CA THR A 45 -17.67 12.59 19.29
C THR A 45 -18.02 11.18 19.80
N THR A 46 -18.85 10.39 19.11
CA THR A 46 -19.36 9.12 19.66
C THR A 46 -19.30 7.91 18.74
N ASP A 47 -19.10 8.05 17.44
CA ASP A 47 -18.91 6.91 16.54
C ASP A 47 -18.12 7.26 15.30
N ALA A 48 -17.57 6.22 14.65
CA ALA A 48 -16.98 6.38 13.34
C ALA A 48 -18.07 6.24 12.27
N GLY A 49 -18.75 7.34 11.96
CA GLY A 49 -19.56 7.47 10.74
C GLY A 49 -21.08 7.52 10.88
N SER A 50 -21.66 8.18 11.89
CA SER A 50 -23.12 8.40 11.95
C SER A 50 -23.63 9.75 11.44
N ASP A 51 -23.10 10.26 10.34
CA ASP A 51 -23.57 11.54 9.77
C ASP A 51 -24.67 11.29 8.74
N ALA A 52 -25.80 10.72 9.18
CA ALA A 52 -27.03 10.68 8.40
C ALA A 52 -27.74 12.05 8.47
N GLY A 53 -27.25 13.03 7.70
CA GLY A 53 -27.92 14.31 7.41
C GLY A 53 -27.00 15.51 7.66
N THR A 54 -26.58 16.28 6.66
CA THR A 54 -27.42 16.96 5.66
C THR A 54 -26.86 16.82 4.23
N THR A 55 -27.71 17.12 3.26
CA THR A 55 -27.59 16.89 1.81
C THR A 55 -26.29 17.40 1.16
N ASP A 56 -25.21 16.63 1.27
CA ASP A 56 -24.23 16.41 0.19
C ASP A 56 -23.45 15.09 0.37
N ALA A 57 -24.09 14.11 1.01
CA ALA A 57 -23.79 12.72 0.71
C ALA A 57 -24.11 12.54 -0.77
N GLY A 58 -23.06 12.59 -1.61
CA GLY A 58 -23.16 12.22 -3.01
C GLY A 58 -24.00 10.96 -3.13
N SER A 59 -24.77 10.88 -4.20
CA SER A 59 -25.73 9.82 -4.55
C SER A 59 -25.13 8.41 -4.69
N ASP A 60 -24.01 8.12 -4.01
CA ASP A 60 -23.28 6.86 -3.94
C ASP A 60 -23.51 6.13 -2.60
N ALA A 61 -24.50 6.55 -1.79
CA ALA A 61 -25.14 5.72 -0.76
C ALA A 61 -25.92 4.52 -1.37
N GLY A 62 -25.42 3.95 -2.46
CA GLY A 62 -26.09 3.02 -3.36
C GLY A 62 -25.71 1.55 -3.19
N SER A 63 -24.76 1.21 -2.32
CA SER A 63 -24.58 -0.18 -1.88
C SER A 63 -23.96 -0.21 -0.49
N VAL A 64 -24.74 -0.56 0.52
CA VAL A 64 -24.19 -1.08 1.77
C VAL A 64 -23.46 -2.37 1.43
N ASP A 65 -22.19 -2.47 1.80
CA ASP A 65 -21.42 -3.73 1.76
C ASP A 65 -22.28 -4.84 2.39
N THR A 66 -22.60 -5.89 1.63
CA THR A 66 -23.35 -7.06 2.12
C THR A 66 -22.43 -8.14 2.69
N GLY A 67 -21.16 -7.80 2.91
CA GLY A 67 -20.07 -8.73 3.07
C GLY A 67 -19.65 -9.32 1.73
N ILE A 68 -18.39 -9.73 1.64
CA ILE A 68 -17.88 -10.51 0.50
C ILE A 68 -18.06 -12.00 0.85
N PRO A 69 -19.04 -12.71 0.27
CA PRO A 69 -19.08 -14.18 0.30
C PRO A 69 -18.21 -14.82 -0.79
N TRP A 70 -17.39 -14.03 -1.51
CA TRP A 70 -16.57 -14.47 -2.64
C TRP A 70 -15.08 -14.56 -2.26
N ASP A 71 -14.54 -15.78 -2.24
CA ASP A 71 -13.13 -16.07 -1.93
C ASP A 71 -12.43 -16.84 -3.07
N GLY A 72 -12.79 -16.54 -4.32
CA GLY A 72 -12.28 -17.23 -5.52
C GLY A 72 -13.31 -18.03 -6.31
N GLY A 73 -14.60 -17.84 -6.04
CA GLY A 73 -15.71 -18.45 -6.78
C GLY A 73 -16.04 -17.74 -8.11
N SER A 74 -17.29 -17.85 -8.55
CA SER A 74 -17.80 -17.11 -9.71
C SER A 74 -18.80 -16.06 -9.25
N ALA A 75 -18.47 -14.79 -9.37
CA ALA A 75 -19.39 -13.67 -9.12
C ALA A 75 -19.66 -12.84 -10.39
N GLY A 76 -18.83 -12.97 -11.41
CA GLY A 76 -19.07 -12.42 -12.74
C GLY A 76 -20.13 -13.19 -13.54
N THR A 77 -20.50 -12.62 -14.70
CA THR A 77 -21.52 -13.18 -15.59
C THR A 77 -20.99 -14.28 -16.53
N PHE A 78 -19.67 -14.37 -16.69
CA PHE A 78 -19.06 -15.38 -17.55
C PHE A 78 -19.06 -16.75 -16.87
N SER A 79 -19.44 -17.81 -17.59
CA SER A 79 -19.38 -19.19 -17.11
C SER A 79 -18.79 -20.12 -18.17
N CYS A 80 -18.11 -21.16 -17.68
CA CYS A 80 -17.64 -22.29 -18.47
C CYS A 80 -18.64 -23.45 -18.52
N GLU A 81 -19.73 -23.36 -17.77
CA GLU A 81 -20.80 -24.36 -17.81
C GLU A 81 -21.38 -24.49 -19.22
N GLY A 82 -21.51 -25.73 -19.71
CA GLY A 82 -22.00 -26.02 -21.06
C GLY A 82 -21.03 -25.68 -22.20
N LYS A 83 -19.84 -25.14 -21.92
CA LYS A 83 -18.81 -24.88 -22.93
C LYS A 83 -17.83 -26.04 -23.06
N ALA A 84 -17.31 -26.24 -24.27
CA ALA A 84 -16.24 -27.21 -24.51
C ALA A 84 -15.02 -26.86 -23.65
N GLN A 85 -14.57 -27.82 -22.83
CA GLN A 85 -13.38 -27.67 -22.01
C GLN A 85 -12.20 -28.26 -22.78
N THR A 86 -11.13 -27.48 -22.93
CA THR A 86 -9.90 -27.93 -23.59
C THR A 86 -8.79 -28.02 -22.56
N THR A 87 -7.97 -29.07 -22.63
CA THR A 87 -6.77 -29.20 -21.78
C THR A 87 -5.54 -29.32 -22.66
N LEU A 88 -4.58 -28.43 -22.43
CA LEU A 88 -3.32 -28.36 -23.15
C LEU A 88 -2.19 -28.59 -22.16
N ASN A 89 -1.22 -29.42 -22.54
CA ASN A 89 -0.11 -29.80 -21.66
C ASN A 89 1.20 -29.44 -22.35
N PHE A 90 2.08 -28.75 -21.63
CA PHE A 90 3.39 -28.37 -22.12
C PHE A 90 4.47 -28.82 -21.14
N ALA A 91 5.55 -29.40 -21.65
CA ALA A 91 6.78 -29.68 -20.93
C ALA A 91 7.84 -28.59 -21.21
N PRO A 92 8.88 -28.47 -20.37
CA PRO A 92 10.04 -27.64 -20.68
C PRO A 92 10.59 -27.93 -22.08
N GLY A 93 10.98 -26.89 -22.83
CA GLY A 93 11.39 -27.01 -24.23
C GLY A 93 10.24 -26.90 -25.26
N GLN A 94 9.00 -26.69 -24.80
CA GLN A 94 7.83 -26.45 -25.66
C GLN A 94 7.29 -25.00 -25.55
N GLU A 95 8.15 -24.04 -25.20
CA GLU A 95 7.79 -22.64 -24.98
C GLU A 95 7.25 -21.97 -26.26
N GLU A 96 7.82 -22.30 -27.42
CA GLU A 96 7.34 -21.80 -28.72
C GLU A 96 5.93 -22.32 -29.02
N ALA A 97 5.68 -23.61 -28.79
CA ALA A 97 4.35 -24.19 -28.97
C ALA A 97 3.32 -23.58 -28.00
N LEU A 98 3.72 -23.28 -26.76
CA LEU A 98 2.87 -22.55 -25.83
C LEU A 98 2.58 -21.12 -26.33
N GLN A 99 3.59 -20.41 -26.83
CA GLN A 99 3.42 -19.05 -27.37
C GLN A 99 2.50 -19.01 -28.60
N ASP A 100 2.62 -19.99 -29.51
CA ASP A 100 1.71 -20.10 -30.64
C ASP A 100 0.28 -20.40 -30.19
N GLN A 101 0.15 -21.26 -29.17
CA GLN A 101 -1.13 -21.68 -28.68
C GLN A 101 -1.91 -20.55 -28.00
N VAL A 102 -1.25 -19.67 -27.24
CA VAL A 102 -1.94 -18.55 -26.57
C VAL A 102 -2.58 -17.56 -27.55
N ASN A 103 -2.10 -17.49 -28.80
CA ASN A 103 -2.69 -16.67 -29.86
C ASN A 103 -4.04 -17.19 -30.38
N THR A 104 -4.37 -18.46 -30.12
CA THR A 104 -5.56 -19.14 -30.67
C THR A 104 -6.35 -19.90 -29.60
N LEU A 105 -6.19 -19.54 -28.32
CA LEU A 105 -6.88 -20.20 -27.21
C LEU A 105 -8.40 -20.16 -27.38
N ALA A 106 -9.03 -21.32 -27.20
CA ALA A 106 -10.46 -21.39 -26.98
C ALA A 106 -10.80 -20.94 -25.55
N GLU A 107 -12.03 -20.46 -25.34
CA GLU A 107 -12.56 -20.24 -23.99
C GLU A 107 -12.49 -21.49 -23.14
N CYS A 108 -12.37 -21.30 -21.81
CA CYS A 108 -12.41 -22.42 -20.86
C CYS A 108 -11.32 -23.46 -21.11
N THR A 109 -10.14 -23.00 -21.52
CA THR A 109 -8.97 -23.83 -21.71
C THR A 109 -8.15 -23.88 -20.42
N THR A 110 -7.76 -25.09 -20.02
CA THR A 110 -6.76 -25.34 -18.98
C THR A 110 -5.41 -25.61 -19.65
N ILE A 111 -4.39 -24.84 -19.25
CA ILE A 111 -3.00 -25.00 -19.65
C ILE A 111 -2.23 -25.57 -18.45
N ASN A 112 -1.77 -26.80 -18.59
CA ASN A 112 -0.93 -27.47 -17.60
C ASN A 112 0.54 -27.38 -18.03
N LEU A 113 1.37 -26.88 -17.13
CA LEU A 113 2.81 -26.85 -17.28
C LEU A 113 3.42 -27.91 -16.36
N ALA A 114 4.20 -28.83 -16.94
CA ALA A 114 4.98 -29.77 -16.15
C ALA A 114 6.03 -29.06 -15.27
N ALA A 115 6.60 -29.78 -14.32
CA ALA A 115 7.73 -29.28 -13.53
C ALA A 115 8.93 -29.01 -14.44
N GLY A 116 9.67 -27.95 -14.14
CA GLY A 116 10.89 -27.56 -14.85
C GLY A 116 10.96 -26.07 -15.19
N THR A 117 11.94 -25.74 -16.01
CA THR A 117 12.27 -24.36 -16.40
C THR A 117 11.74 -24.06 -17.80
N TYR A 118 10.99 -22.97 -17.93
CA TYR A 118 10.51 -22.47 -19.22
C TYR A 118 11.14 -21.11 -19.48
N THR A 119 11.81 -20.93 -20.63
CA THR A 119 12.47 -19.65 -20.95
C THR A 119 11.74 -18.94 -22.09
N PHE A 120 11.35 -17.69 -21.87
CA PHE A 120 10.61 -16.89 -22.84
C PHE A 120 11.37 -15.65 -23.30
N GLU A 121 11.23 -15.33 -24.59
CA GLU A 121 11.73 -14.09 -25.20
C GLU A 121 10.64 -12.99 -25.25
N ASN A 122 9.38 -13.34 -24.97
CA ASN A 122 8.24 -12.42 -24.97
C ASN A 122 7.25 -12.80 -23.86
N ALA A 123 6.39 -11.86 -23.46
CA ALA A 123 5.27 -12.12 -22.56
C ALA A 123 4.38 -13.27 -23.07
N ILE A 124 3.83 -14.04 -22.13
CA ILE A 124 2.71 -14.94 -22.43
C ILE A 124 1.45 -14.10 -22.41
N THR A 125 0.86 -13.88 -23.59
CA THR A 125 -0.26 -12.95 -23.77
C THR A 125 -1.58 -13.72 -23.88
N ILE A 126 -2.50 -13.50 -22.95
CA ILE A 126 -3.80 -14.18 -22.92
C ILE A 126 -4.92 -13.15 -23.09
N ARG A 127 -5.82 -13.39 -24.05
CA ARG A 127 -6.94 -12.51 -24.40
C ARG A 127 -8.28 -13.25 -24.45
N GLN A 128 -8.42 -14.30 -23.63
CA GLN A 128 -9.59 -15.17 -23.62
C GLN A 128 -10.11 -15.41 -22.21
N ASN A 129 -11.42 -15.64 -22.09
CA ASN A 129 -12.10 -15.93 -20.83
C ASN A 129 -11.98 -17.40 -20.40
N GLY A 130 -12.06 -17.64 -19.10
CA GLY A 130 -12.08 -18.97 -18.48
C GLY A 130 -10.75 -19.70 -18.52
N ILE A 131 -9.64 -18.98 -18.73
CA ILE A 131 -8.33 -19.61 -18.87
C ILE A 131 -7.77 -19.96 -17.49
N THR A 132 -7.32 -21.20 -17.35
CA THR A 132 -6.65 -21.70 -16.14
C THR A 132 -5.23 -22.09 -16.50
N LEU A 133 -4.22 -21.47 -15.89
CA LEU A 133 -2.80 -21.77 -16.06
C LEU A 133 -2.25 -22.39 -14.77
N VAL A 134 -1.75 -23.62 -14.85
CA VAL A 134 -1.32 -24.39 -13.66
C VAL A 134 0.08 -24.95 -13.88
N GLY A 135 0.98 -24.71 -12.92
CA GLY A 135 2.27 -25.39 -12.86
C GLY A 135 2.30 -26.51 -11.80
N ALA A 136 3.48 -27.11 -11.63
CA ALA A 136 3.70 -28.18 -10.65
C ALA A 136 3.98 -27.69 -9.22
N GLY A 137 4.35 -26.42 -9.05
CA GLY A 137 4.67 -25.77 -7.77
C GLY A 137 5.44 -24.45 -7.95
N LYS A 138 5.30 -23.51 -7.01
CA LYS A 138 6.02 -22.21 -7.05
C LYS A 138 7.50 -22.25 -6.68
N GLY A 139 7.98 -23.41 -6.20
CA GLY A 139 9.34 -23.55 -5.68
C GLY A 139 9.60 -22.71 -4.44
N ALA A 140 10.87 -22.56 -4.07
CA ALA A 140 11.30 -21.72 -2.95
C ALA A 140 11.80 -20.36 -3.42
N LYS A 141 11.84 -19.37 -2.52
CA LYS A 141 12.52 -18.08 -2.76
C LYS A 141 13.96 -18.31 -3.26
N GLY A 142 14.37 -17.56 -4.29
CA GLY A 142 15.68 -17.66 -4.93
C GLY A 142 15.80 -18.76 -5.97
N GLU A 143 14.78 -19.61 -6.14
CA GLU A 143 14.76 -20.65 -7.16
C GLU A 143 14.48 -20.04 -8.54
N GLY A 144 15.53 -19.64 -9.26
CA GLY A 144 15.42 -19.01 -10.58
C GLY A 144 15.22 -19.97 -11.76
N THR A 145 15.17 -21.28 -11.49
CA THR A 145 14.96 -22.36 -12.47
C THR A 145 14.13 -23.45 -11.81
N GLY A 146 13.15 -24.02 -12.51
CA GLY A 146 12.29 -25.07 -11.97
C GLY A 146 12.99 -26.42 -11.88
N GLY A 147 12.69 -27.14 -10.81
CA GLY A 147 13.17 -28.49 -10.50
C GLY A 147 12.08 -29.56 -10.67
N ALA A 148 12.19 -30.65 -9.91
CA ALA A 148 11.31 -31.81 -10.05
C ALA A 148 9.87 -31.59 -9.55
N SER A 149 9.63 -30.54 -8.75
CA SER A 149 8.35 -30.24 -8.11
C SER A 149 7.95 -28.78 -8.24
N SER A 150 8.54 -28.07 -9.20
CA SER A 150 8.32 -26.63 -9.37
C SER A 150 8.37 -26.27 -10.85
N THR A 151 7.54 -25.30 -11.23
CA THR A 151 7.49 -24.73 -12.57
C THR A 151 7.94 -23.28 -12.48
N VAL A 152 9.00 -22.91 -13.21
CA VAL A 152 9.52 -21.55 -13.22
C VAL A 152 9.53 -21.01 -14.64
N LEU A 153 8.84 -19.89 -14.86
CA LEU A 153 8.78 -19.15 -16.11
C LEU A 153 9.84 -18.03 -16.05
N VAL A 154 10.87 -18.12 -16.88
CA VAL A 154 12.05 -17.25 -16.88
C VAL A 154 12.00 -16.28 -18.04
N PHE A 155 12.05 -14.98 -17.72
CA PHE A 155 11.95 -13.87 -18.68
C PHE A 155 13.24 -13.04 -18.76
N THR A 156 14.36 -13.57 -18.27
CA THR A 156 15.66 -12.87 -18.25
C THR A 156 16.06 -12.36 -19.63
N ASN A 157 15.73 -13.09 -20.70
CA ASN A 157 16.06 -12.74 -22.08
C ASN A 157 14.87 -12.12 -22.84
N ALA A 158 13.76 -11.84 -22.16
CA ALA A 158 12.59 -11.26 -22.79
C ALA A 158 12.85 -9.84 -23.32
N ALA A 159 12.09 -9.45 -24.34
CA ALA A 159 12.10 -8.11 -24.89
C ALA A 159 11.89 -7.04 -23.80
N ALA A 160 12.52 -5.87 -23.99
CA ALA A 160 12.31 -4.74 -23.09
C ALA A 160 10.82 -4.38 -22.97
N ASN A 161 10.40 -3.92 -21.80
CA ASN A 161 9.01 -3.56 -21.48
C ASN A 161 8.00 -4.73 -21.57
N SER A 162 8.47 -5.98 -21.59
CA SER A 162 7.59 -7.16 -21.61
C SER A 162 7.23 -7.61 -20.20
N ASN A 163 5.94 -7.86 -19.96
CA ASN A 163 5.46 -8.54 -18.76
C ASN A 163 5.84 -10.04 -18.80
N GLY A 164 5.73 -10.74 -17.68
CA GLY A 164 5.78 -12.21 -17.69
C GLY A 164 4.48 -12.79 -18.27
N LEU A 165 3.38 -12.62 -17.52
CA LEU A 165 2.03 -12.86 -17.99
C LEU A 165 1.33 -11.52 -18.23
N ASP A 166 0.70 -11.37 -19.41
CA ASP A 166 -0.13 -10.22 -19.74
C ASP A 166 -1.53 -10.68 -20.14
N VAL A 167 -2.50 -10.46 -19.25
CA VAL A 167 -3.82 -11.12 -19.32
C VAL A 167 -4.94 -10.09 -19.33
N VAL A 168 -5.90 -10.30 -20.24
CA VAL A 168 -7.22 -9.66 -20.21
C VAL A 168 -8.25 -10.77 -20.48
N GLY A 169 -9.05 -11.11 -19.48
CA GLY A 169 -10.05 -12.17 -19.58
C GLY A 169 -10.72 -12.50 -18.25
N ASN A 170 -12.04 -12.66 -18.27
CA ASN A 170 -12.80 -13.04 -17.08
C ASN A 170 -12.53 -14.50 -16.68
N ARG A 171 -12.62 -14.81 -15.39
CA ARG A 171 -12.38 -16.13 -14.82
C ARG A 171 -10.99 -16.67 -15.14
N PHE A 172 -10.00 -15.80 -15.06
CA PHE A 172 -8.59 -16.19 -15.18
C PHE A 172 -8.09 -16.75 -13.84
N THR A 173 -7.49 -17.94 -13.90
CA THR A 173 -6.79 -18.54 -12.76
C THR A 173 -5.34 -18.82 -13.12
N VAL A 174 -4.41 -18.42 -12.27
CA VAL A 174 -3.01 -18.87 -12.31
C VAL A 174 -2.63 -19.50 -10.98
N SER A 175 -1.99 -20.67 -11.03
CA SER A 175 -1.55 -21.33 -9.80
C SER A 175 -0.30 -22.19 -9.92
N SER A 176 0.36 -22.39 -8.78
CA SER A 176 1.43 -23.37 -8.61
C SER A 176 2.63 -23.18 -9.55
N LEU A 177 3.09 -21.94 -9.72
CA LEU A 177 4.26 -21.63 -10.55
C LEU A 177 5.01 -20.40 -10.04
N ALA A 178 6.21 -20.18 -10.57
CA ALA A 178 6.94 -18.93 -10.36
C ALA A 178 7.16 -18.17 -11.67
N VAL A 179 7.17 -16.84 -11.59
CA VAL A 179 7.64 -15.93 -12.64
C VAL A 179 8.92 -15.28 -12.18
N TRP A 180 9.97 -15.40 -13.00
CA TRP A 180 11.32 -14.97 -12.67
C TRP A 180 11.86 -13.96 -13.69
N ASN A 181 12.39 -12.83 -13.18
CA ASN A 181 13.08 -11.81 -13.98
C ASN A 181 12.26 -11.25 -15.16
N ALA A 182 10.96 -10.96 -14.98
CA ALA A 182 10.19 -10.22 -15.97
C ALA A 182 10.80 -8.83 -16.20
N LYS A 183 10.78 -8.32 -17.45
CA LYS A 183 11.36 -7.00 -17.76
C LYS A 183 10.51 -5.85 -17.26
N LYS A 184 9.20 -6.07 -17.19
CA LYS A 184 8.21 -5.16 -16.62
C LYS A 184 7.45 -5.87 -15.50
N ASP A 185 6.15 -6.07 -15.59
CA ASP A 185 5.36 -6.65 -14.51
C ASP A 185 5.42 -8.18 -14.58
N ALA A 186 5.50 -8.88 -13.45
CA ALA A 186 5.58 -10.34 -13.49
C ALA A 186 4.25 -10.97 -13.95
N ILE A 187 3.14 -10.63 -13.29
CA ILE A 187 1.80 -11.10 -13.68
C ILE A 187 0.83 -9.94 -13.68
N ARG A 188 0.50 -9.45 -14.87
CA ARG A 188 -0.48 -8.38 -15.05
C ARG A 188 -1.81 -8.95 -15.53
N VAL A 189 -2.88 -8.67 -14.80
CA VAL A 189 -4.26 -9.01 -15.18
C VAL A 189 -5.07 -7.74 -15.18
N GLU A 190 -5.46 -7.26 -16.35
CA GLU A 190 -6.19 -6.00 -16.52
C GLU A 190 -7.64 -6.25 -16.92
N SER A 191 -8.56 -5.39 -16.46
CA SER A 191 -9.94 -5.31 -16.95
C SER A 191 -10.66 -6.66 -16.95
N SER A 192 -10.52 -7.40 -15.85
CA SER A 192 -10.97 -8.77 -15.72
C SER A 192 -11.85 -8.96 -14.48
N THR A 193 -12.80 -9.89 -14.56
CA THR A 193 -13.66 -10.27 -13.43
C THR A 193 -13.36 -11.71 -13.00
N ASP A 194 -13.47 -12.01 -11.70
CA ASP A 194 -13.20 -13.32 -11.11
C ASP A 194 -11.75 -13.79 -11.36
N VAL A 195 -10.78 -13.02 -10.87
CA VAL A 195 -9.35 -13.31 -11.04
C VAL A 195 -8.83 -14.06 -9.83
N VAL A 196 -8.12 -15.18 -10.05
CA VAL A 196 -7.51 -15.97 -8.98
C VAL A 196 -6.02 -16.16 -9.23
N MET A 197 -5.20 -15.76 -8.26
CA MET A 197 -3.76 -16.04 -8.20
C MET A 197 -3.48 -16.82 -6.92
N ARG A 198 -3.12 -18.10 -7.05
CA ARG A 198 -2.99 -19.02 -5.90
C ARG A 198 -1.66 -19.74 -5.92
N SER A 199 -0.92 -19.71 -4.81
CA SER A 199 0.36 -20.44 -4.72
C SER A 199 1.31 -20.07 -5.85
N VAL A 200 1.46 -18.78 -6.12
CA VAL A 200 2.36 -18.22 -7.14
C VAL A 200 3.52 -17.47 -6.49
N ARG A 201 4.73 -17.55 -7.06
CA ARG A 201 5.87 -16.72 -6.67
C ARG A 201 6.27 -15.78 -7.79
N THR A 202 6.55 -14.52 -7.47
CA THR A 202 7.16 -13.56 -8.38
C THR A 202 8.48 -13.07 -7.78
N GLU A 203 9.56 -13.09 -8.56
CA GLU A 203 10.87 -12.74 -8.03
C GLU A 203 11.84 -12.21 -9.10
N TRP A 204 12.62 -11.22 -8.70
CA TRP A 204 13.79 -10.76 -9.45
C TRP A 204 15.07 -11.16 -8.73
N ALA A 205 16.08 -11.54 -9.51
CA ALA A 205 17.34 -12.08 -9.01
C ALA A 205 18.18 -11.07 -8.21
N GLU A 206 18.18 -9.81 -8.67
CA GLU A 206 18.97 -8.74 -8.06
C GLU A 206 18.10 -7.95 -7.07
N ALA A 207 18.51 -7.92 -5.79
CA ALA A 207 17.83 -7.12 -4.79
C ALA A 207 18.09 -5.61 -5.00
N ASN A 208 17.15 -4.77 -4.57
CA ASN A 208 17.28 -3.30 -4.54
C ASN A 208 17.63 -2.66 -5.91
N LYS A 209 17.21 -3.28 -7.02
CA LYS A 209 17.51 -2.80 -8.36
C LYS A 209 16.32 -2.00 -8.90
N GLU A 210 16.53 -0.71 -9.12
CA GLU A 210 15.51 0.21 -9.67
C GLU A 210 14.94 -0.28 -11.02
N SER A 211 15.76 -0.93 -11.84
CA SER A 211 15.34 -1.47 -13.14
C SER A 211 14.71 -2.86 -13.08
N ASN A 212 14.42 -3.40 -11.88
CA ASN A 212 13.56 -4.57 -11.79
C ASN A 212 12.15 -4.22 -12.25
N GLY A 213 11.35 -5.26 -12.45
CA GLY A 213 9.93 -5.08 -12.69
C GLY A 213 9.24 -4.34 -11.56
N LYS A 214 8.25 -3.51 -11.92
CA LYS A 214 7.53 -2.69 -10.95
C LYS A 214 6.66 -3.54 -10.05
N TYR A 215 5.79 -4.36 -10.65
CA TYR A 215 4.78 -5.10 -9.92
C TYR A 215 4.96 -6.61 -10.06
N GLY A 216 4.93 -7.32 -8.93
CA GLY A 216 4.93 -8.78 -8.90
C GLY A 216 3.57 -9.33 -9.36
N LEU A 217 2.59 -9.32 -8.46
CA LEU A 217 1.20 -9.65 -8.76
C LEU A 217 0.43 -8.36 -9.00
N TYR A 218 -0.17 -8.20 -10.19
CA TYR A 218 -0.76 -6.95 -10.64
C TYR A 218 -2.14 -7.11 -11.30
N PRO A 219 -3.19 -7.48 -10.54
CA PRO A 219 -4.56 -7.20 -10.92
C PRO A 219 -4.84 -5.69 -10.92
N VAL A 220 -5.43 -5.19 -12.02
CA VAL A 220 -5.78 -3.78 -12.18
C VAL A 220 -7.08 -3.60 -12.95
N LYS A 221 -7.88 -2.59 -12.60
CA LYS A 221 -9.19 -2.33 -13.21
C LYS A 221 -10.11 -3.57 -13.20
N SER A 222 -10.00 -4.37 -12.14
CA SER A 222 -10.61 -5.70 -12.07
C SER A 222 -11.72 -5.75 -11.04
N LYS A 223 -12.51 -6.82 -11.04
CA LYS A 223 -13.57 -7.04 -10.05
C LYS A 223 -13.53 -8.47 -9.55
N TYR A 224 -13.68 -8.66 -8.25
CA TYR A 224 -13.55 -9.98 -7.62
C TYR A 224 -12.15 -10.58 -7.90
N VAL A 225 -11.19 -10.20 -7.05
CA VAL A 225 -9.80 -10.64 -7.15
C VAL A 225 -9.40 -11.41 -5.90
N LEU A 226 -8.87 -12.62 -6.05
CA LEU A 226 -8.25 -13.40 -4.99
C LEU A 226 -6.76 -13.56 -5.25
N ILE A 227 -5.95 -13.13 -4.28
CA ILE A 227 -4.53 -13.46 -4.18
C ILE A 227 -4.33 -14.24 -2.89
N GLU A 228 -3.91 -15.50 -3.00
CA GLU A 228 -3.71 -16.33 -1.82
C GLU A 228 -2.50 -17.26 -1.89
N ASP A 229 -1.86 -17.48 -0.75
CA ASP A 229 -0.66 -18.30 -0.59
C ASP A 229 0.47 -17.92 -1.57
N CYS A 230 0.51 -16.65 -1.96
CA CYS A 230 1.45 -16.13 -2.94
C CYS A 230 2.71 -15.54 -2.29
N GLU A 231 3.77 -15.38 -3.08
CA GLU A 231 5.03 -14.78 -2.64
C GLU A 231 5.55 -13.75 -3.66
N ALA A 232 6.05 -12.62 -3.18
CA ALA A 232 6.61 -11.59 -4.05
C ALA A 232 7.89 -10.97 -3.46
N TYR A 233 8.95 -10.94 -4.28
CA TYR A 233 10.28 -10.50 -3.88
C TYR A 233 10.96 -9.59 -4.89
N ASN A 234 11.67 -8.57 -4.38
CA ASN A 234 12.55 -7.67 -5.15
C ASN A 234 11.85 -6.85 -6.24
N ALA A 235 10.54 -6.62 -6.14
CA ALA A 235 9.81 -5.70 -7.02
C ALA A 235 10.24 -4.24 -6.76
N ALA A 236 10.42 -3.48 -7.84
CA ALA A 236 10.87 -2.07 -7.79
C ALA A 236 9.76 -1.07 -7.41
N ASP A 237 8.52 -1.53 -7.32
CA ASP A 237 7.37 -0.75 -6.88
C ASP A 237 6.60 -1.54 -5.80
N ALA A 238 5.73 -2.49 -6.17
CA ALA A 238 5.01 -3.32 -5.21
C ALA A 238 5.17 -4.83 -5.49
N GLY A 239 5.40 -5.61 -4.43
CA GLY A 239 5.43 -7.07 -4.53
C GLY A 239 4.04 -7.62 -4.89
N ILE A 240 3.04 -7.27 -4.09
CA ILE A 240 1.65 -7.61 -4.31
C ILE A 240 0.87 -6.31 -4.47
N TYR A 241 0.24 -6.12 -5.62
CA TYR A 241 -0.51 -4.91 -5.93
C TYR A 241 -1.97 -5.27 -6.23
N VAL A 242 -2.92 -4.46 -5.77
CA VAL A 242 -4.31 -4.47 -6.21
C VAL A 242 -4.74 -3.04 -6.47
N GLY A 243 -5.11 -2.73 -7.71
CA GLY A 243 -5.38 -1.35 -8.10
C GLY A 243 -6.65 -1.16 -8.90
N GLN A 244 -7.33 -0.03 -8.71
CA GLN A 244 -8.53 0.32 -9.48
C GLN A 244 -9.58 -0.81 -9.46
N THR A 245 -9.67 -1.52 -8.34
CA THR A 245 -10.38 -2.79 -8.24
C THR A 245 -11.59 -2.67 -7.32
N GLU A 246 -12.61 -3.50 -7.54
CA GLU A 246 -13.77 -3.63 -6.65
C GLU A 246 -13.86 -5.08 -6.17
N TYR A 247 -13.90 -5.29 -4.86
CA TYR A 247 -13.84 -6.61 -4.20
C TYR A 247 -12.51 -7.33 -4.43
N ALA A 248 -11.64 -7.28 -3.41
CA ALA A 248 -10.37 -7.98 -3.43
C ALA A 248 -10.09 -8.69 -2.11
N VAL A 249 -9.47 -9.86 -2.19
CA VAL A 249 -8.99 -10.63 -1.04
C VAL A 249 -7.52 -10.93 -1.27
N VAL A 250 -6.68 -10.48 -0.35
CA VAL A 250 -5.24 -10.80 -0.32
C VAL A 250 -4.97 -11.52 0.99
N ARG A 251 -4.73 -12.83 0.94
CA ARG A 251 -4.54 -13.63 2.17
C ARG A 251 -3.34 -14.55 2.17
N ASN A 252 -2.83 -14.84 3.37
CA ASN A 252 -1.80 -15.84 3.64
C ASN A 252 -0.55 -15.73 2.74
N SER A 253 -0.25 -14.52 2.27
CA SER A 253 0.81 -14.28 1.29
C SER A 253 2.04 -13.62 1.94
N VAL A 254 3.18 -13.74 1.27
CA VAL A 254 4.47 -13.22 1.74
C VAL A 254 4.97 -12.15 0.77
N ALA A 255 5.16 -10.93 1.24
CA ALA A 255 5.77 -9.85 0.48
C ALA A 255 7.02 -9.36 1.21
N LYS A 256 8.20 -9.59 0.62
CA LYS A 256 9.47 -9.19 1.24
C LYS A 256 10.43 -8.60 0.22
N GLN A 257 11.30 -7.69 0.67
CA GLN A 257 12.39 -7.15 -0.14
C GLN A 257 11.94 -6.28 -1.32
N ASN A 258 10.69 -5.82 -1.31
CA ASN A 258 10.13 -4.92 -2.31
C ASN A 258 10.26 -3.46 -1.84
N VAL A 259 9.89 -2.49 -2.68
CA VAL A 259 9.64 -1.13 -2.19
C VAL A 259 8.38 -1.13 -1.31
N ALA A 260 7.21 -1.36 -1.88
CA ALA A 260 5.99 -1.68 -1.15
C ALA A 260 5.81 -3.20 -1.07
N GLY A 261 5.56 -3.74 0.13
CA GLY A 261 5.22 -5.15 0.28
C GLY A 261 3.89 -5.46 -0.39
N ILE A 262 2.82 -4.90 0.18
CA ILE A 262 1.44 -5.03 -0.30
C ILE A 262 0.86 -3.65 -0.57
N GLU A 263 0.21 -3.48 -1.71
CA GLU A 263 -0.36 -2.23 -2.16
C GLU A 263 -1.83 -2.39 -2.55
N ILE A 264 -2.68 -1.56 -1.95
CA ILE A 264 -4.10 -1.44 -2.28
C ILE A 264 -4.34 -0.02 -2.79
N GLU A 265 -4.40 0.14 -4.11
CA GLU A 265 -4.52 1.43 -4.82
C GLU A 265 -5.95 1.65 -5.32
N ASN A 266 -6.57 2.80 -5.02
CA ASN A 266 -7.82 3.23 -5.66
C ASN A 266 -8.87 2.10 -5.73
N THR A 267 -9.04 1.36 -4.62
CA THR A 267 -9.76 0.09 -4.58
C THR A 267 -10.89 0.15 -3.56
N LYS A 268 -12.05 -0.43 -3.91
CA LYS A 268 -13.21 -0.54 -3.02
C LYS A 268 -13.34 -1.97 -2.49
N TYR A 269 -13.66 -2.12 -1.21
CA TYR A 269 -14.01 -3.41 -0.61
C TYR A 269 -12.87 -4.43 -0.64
N ALA A 270 -11.74 -4.13 0.02
CA ALA A 270 -10.60 -5.05 0.09
C ALA A 270 -10.43 -5.69 1.47
N TYR A 271 -10.11 -6.99 1.49
CA TYR A 271 -9.76 -7.75 2.69
C TYR A 271 -8.33 -8.26 2.61
N VAL A 272 -7.45 -7.72 3.45
CA VAL A 272 -6.04 -8.06 3.52
C VAL A 272 -5.78 -8.83 4.81
N LEU A 273 -5.69 -10.15 4.73
CA LEU A 273 -5.75 -11.06 5.89
C LEU A 273 -4.50 -11.94 6.04
N GLY A 274 -3.87 -11.95 7.22
CA GLY A 274 -2.91 -13.00 7.56
C GLY A 274 -1.61 -12.99 6.74
N ASN A 275 -1.28 -11.88 6.09
CA ASN A 275 -0.09 -11.77 5.26
C ASN A 275 1.15 -11.43 6.10
N THR A 276 2.33 -11.70 5.54
CA THR A 276 3.63 -11.31 6.09
C THR A 276 4.30 -10.29 5.18
N ALA A 277 4.44 -9.05 5.67
CA ALA A 277 5.17 -7.97 5.01
C ALA A 277 6.41 -7.60 5.83
N GLN A 278 7.59 -7.95 5.34
CA GLN A 278 8.86 -7.73 6.05
C GLN A 278 9.98 -7.32 5.12
N ASP A 279 10.97 -6.59 5.63
CA ASP A 279 12.18 -6.27 4.87
C ASP A 279 11.87 -5.51 3.57
N ASN A 280 10.74 -4.80 3.49
CA ASN A 280 10.39 -3.87 2.40
C ASN A 280 10.82 -2.44 2.75
N THR A 281 10.66 -1.46 1.86
CA THR A 281 10.78 -0.04 2.23
C THR A 281 9.58 0.39 3.07
N THR A 282 8.39 -0.01 2.62
CA THR A 282 7.13 0.10 3.33
C THR A 282 6.41 -1.25 3.31
N GLY A 283 5.83 -1.66 4.44
CA GLY A 283 5.23 -2.98 4.58
C GLY A 283 3.92 -3.12 3.80
N LEU A 284 2.98 -2.22 4.07
CA LEU A 284 1.65 -2.22 3.46
C LEU A 284 1.20 -0.79 3.17
N VAL A 285 0.65 -0.55 1.99
CA VAL A 285 0.06 0.75 1.64
C VAL A 285 -1.41 0.58 1.26
N VAL A 286 -2.24 1.52 1.71
CA VAL A 286 -3.60 1.71 1.23
C VAL A 286 -3.69 3.15 0.81
N PHE A 287 -3.90 3.39 -0.48
CA PHE A 287 -3.90 4.75 -0.97
C PHE A 287 -4.77 5.00 -2.20
N ASP A 288 -5.22 6.24 -2.31
CA ASP A 288 -5.75 6.78 -3.55
C ASP A 288 -4.74 7.78 -4.13
N LEU A 289 -4.48 7.65 -5.43
CA LEU A 289 -3.54 8.52 -6.14
C LEU A 289 -4.26 9.63 -6.92
N PRO A 290 -3.60 10.79 -7.13
CA PRO A 290 -4.14 11.87 -7.96
C PRO A 290 -4.36 11.39 -9.40
N GLY A 291 -5.25 12.06 -10.13
CA GLY A 291 -5.58 11.72 -11.52
C GLY A 291 -6.50 10.50 -11.70
N ASN A 292 -6.84 9.77 -10.63
CA ASN A 292 -7.70 8.59 -10.69
C ASN A 292 -9.14 8.90 -10.22
N PRO A 293 -10.19 8.54 -10.97
CA PRO A 293 -11.57 8.80 -10.55
C PRO A 293 -12.09 7.87 -9.45
N ILE A 294 -11.42 6.74 -9.19
CA ILE A 294 -11.90 5.77 -8.20
C ILE A 294 -11.47 6.20 -6.80
N LYS A 295 -12.46 6.54 -5.96
CA LYS A 295 -12.24 6.73 -4.53
C LYS A 295 -12.32 5.38 -3.82
N GLY A 296 -11.20 4.93 -3.24
CA GLY A 296 -11.14 3.72 -2.42
C GLY A 296 -11.87 3.90 -1.10
N THR A 297 -12.51 2.84 -0.61
CA THR A 297 -13.27 2.85 0.65
C THR A 297 -13.46 1.43 1.14
N ASP A 298 -13.73 1.29 2.44
CA ASP A 298 -14.13 0.05 3.08
C ASP A 298 -13.04 -1.02 2.93
N ILE A 299 -11.91 -0.79 3.62
CA ILE A 299 -10.72 -1.65 3.56
C ILE A 299 -10.50 -2.28 4.93
N ARG A 300 -10.36 -3.60 4.98
CA ARG A 300 -10.05 -4.35 6.20
C ARG A 300 -8.67 -4.96 6.11
N VAL A 301 -7.79 -4.58 7.02
CA VAL A 301 -6.44 -5.13 7.17
C VAL A 301 -6.40 -5.88 8.50
N LYS A 302 -6.34 -7.20 8.44
CA LYS A 302 -6.54 -8.06 9.61
C LYS A 302 -5.43 -9.10 9.80
N ASN A 303 -4.94 -9.24 11.03
CA ASN A 303 -3.99 -10.30 11.42
C ASN A 303 -2.71 -10.39 10.57
N ASN A 304 -2.26 -9.28 9.97
CA ASN A 304 -1.02 -9.26 9.20
C ASN A 304 0.19 -9.04 10.12
N THR A 305 1.35 -9.55 9.72
CA THR A 305 2.65 -9.27 10.36
C THR A 305 3.44 -8.29 9.49
N ILE A 306 3.59 -7.05 9.97
CA ILE A 306 4.14 -5.91 9.22
C ILE A 306 5.34 -5.34 9.99
N THR A 307 6.48 -6.03 9.89
CA THR A 307 7.64 -5.78 10.78
C THR A 307 8.95 -5.66 10.02
N GLY A 308 9.89 -4.87 10.55
CA GLY A 308 11.24 -4.79 9.99
C GLY A 308 11.29 -4.26 8.55
N ASN A 309 10.37 -3.38 8.16
CA ASN A 309 10.32 -2.83 6.80
C ASN A 309 11.33 -1.68 6.64
N ASN A 310 12.61 -2.02 6.72
CA ASN A 310 13.73 -1.08 6.76
C ASN A 310 14.60 -1.12 5.48
N ARG A 311 14.08 -1.63 4.36
CA ARG A 311 14.81 -1.58 3.08
C ARG A 311 15.01 -0.12 2.67
N GLY A 312 16.18 0.23 2.14
CA GLY A 312 16.33 1.53 1.47
C GLY A 312 15.41 1.62 0.26
N ASN A 313 14.75 2.76 0.05
CA ASN A 313 13.87 2.96 -1.09
C ASN A 313 14.66 2.95 -2.42
N PHE A 314 14.26 2.07 -3.34
CA PHE A 314 14.89 1.88 -4.66
C PHE A 314 13.88 2.03 -5.81
N ALA A 315 12.69 2.60 -5.54
CA ALA A 315 11.75 2.95 -6.59
C ALA A 315 12.33 4.09 -7.45
N SER A 316 12.01 4.05 -8.75
CA SER A 316 12.43 5.10 -9.66
C SER A 316 11.70 6.41 -9.36
N VAL A 317 12.46 7.49 -9.24
CA VAL A 317 11.94 8.85 -9.05
C VAL A 317 11.57 9.53 -10.36
N GLN A 318 11.97 8.95 -11.51
CA GLN A 318 11.72 9.47 -12.85
C GLN A 318 10.54 8.81 -13.55
N ALA A 319 10.17 7.58 -13.13
CA ALA A 319 9.08 6.83 -13.74
C ALA A 319 7.70 7.31 -13.23
N SER A 320 6.66 7.12 -14.05
CA SER A 320 5.29 7.65 -13.86
C SER A 320 4.46 7.09 -12.69
N SER A 321 5.08 6.53 -11.64
CA SER A 321 4.43 6.04 -10.41
C SER A 321 5.19 6.48 -9.15
N SER A 322 5.60 7.75 -9.11
CA SER A 322 6.57 8.29 -8.15
C SER A 322 6.10 8.36 -6.69
N THR A 323 4.84 8.09 -6.36
CA THR A 323 4.33 8.24 -4.98
C THR A 323 5.10 7.35 -4.00
N VAL A 324 5.28 6.06 -4.31
CA VAL A 324 6.01 5.14 -3.42
C VAL A 324 7.50 5.51 -3.29
N SER A 325 8.08 6.20 -4.28
CA SER A 325 9.47 6.67 -4.22
C SER A 325 9.68 7.75 -3.15
N GLN A 326 8.60 8.43 -2.75
CA GLN A 326 8.60 9.45 -1.72
C GLN A 326 8.42 8.89 -0.29
N VAL A 327 8.09 7.60 -0.16
CA VAL A 327 7.88 6.97 1.14
C VAL A 327 9.23 6.74 1.84
N PRO A 328 9.41 7.24 3.08
CA PRO A 328 10.61 6.96 3.88
C PRO A 328 10.73 5.47 4.20
N ALA A 329 11.94 4.95 4.06
CA ALA A 329 12.27 3.60 4.51
C ALA A 329 11.98 3.44 5.99
N GLY A 330 11.54 2.27 6.44
CA GLY A 330 11.16 2.07 7.84
C GLY A 330 9.69 2.33 8.11
N THR A 331 8.83 2.34 7.08
CA THR A 331 7.39 2.55 7.25
C THR A 331 6.67 1.21 7.37
N GLY A 332 5.87 1.01 8.41
CA GLY A 332 5.05 -0.20 8.56
C GLY A 332 3.87 -0.16 7.60
N THR A 333 2.90 0.70 7.90
CA THR A 333 1.69 0.93 7.10
C THR A 333 1.57 2.41 6.73
N PHE A 334 1.27 2.68 5.46
CA PHE A 334 1.11 4.03 4.92
C PHE A 334 -0.29 4.19 4.32
N LEU A 335 -1.13 5.01 4.95
CA LEU A 335 -2.45 5.36 4.48
C LEU A 335 -2.41 6.76 3.85
N LEU A 336 -2.92 6.89 2.62
CA LEU A 336 -2.95 8.17 1.90
C LEU A 336 -4.30 8.36 1.20
N ALA A 337 -4.96 9.49 1.43
CA ALA A 337 -6.27 9.81 0.85
C ALA A 337 -7.30 8.67 0.96
N SER A 338 -7.32 7.98 2.10
CA SER A 338 -8.07 6.74 2.30
C SER A 338 -9.20 6.91 3.31
N ARG A 339 -10.31 6.17 3.12
CA ARG A 339 -11.46 6.24 4.03
C ARG A 339 -12.05 4.90 4.42
N ARG A 340 -12.67 4.85 5.60
CA ARG A 340 -13.27 3.65 6.19
C ARG A 340 -12.30 2.47 6.15
N VAL A 341 -11.15 2.65 6.80
CA VAL A 341 -10.09 1.63 6.89
C VAL A 341 -10.09 1.05 8.30
N GLU A 342 -10.29 -0.27 8.42
CA GLU A 342 -10.19 -1.01 9.66
C GLU A 342 -8.85 -1.76 9.72
N LEU A 343 -8.05 -1.48 10.74
CA LEU A 343 -6.82 -2.20 11.06
C LEU A 343 -7.00 -2.98 12.37
N THR A 344 -7.10 -4.31 12.29
CA THR A 344 -7.41 -5.15 13.45
C THR A 344 -6.49 -6.35 13.61
N GLY A 345 -6.01 -6.62 14.83
CA GLY A 345 -5.24 -7.83 15.13
C GLY A 345 -3.88 -7.93 14.44
N ASN A 346 -3.42 -6.87 13.77
CA ASN A 346 -2.14 -6.84 13.10
C ASN A 346 -1.00 -6.71 14.11
N THR A 347 0.20 -7.06 13.66
CA THR A 347 1.44 -6.91 14.42
C THR A 347 2.42 -6.01 13.68
N TRP A 348 2.75 -4.86 14.26
CA TRP A 348 3.82 -3.98 13.78
C TRP A 348 5.03 -4.01 14.71
N GLY A 349 6.17 -3.55 14.22
CA GLY A 349 7.36 -3.34 15.03
C GLY A 349 8.67 -3.42 14.26
N ASN A 350 9.71 -2.86 14.85
CA ASN A 350 11.02 -2.70 14.22
C ASN A 350 10.95 -1.96 12.86
N ASN A 351 10.01 -1.03 12.69
CA ASN A 351 9.90 -0.18 11.50
C ASN A 351 10.56 1.17 11.80
N ASN A 352 11.73 1.43 11.22
CA ASN A 352 12.64 2.50 11.65
C ASN A 352 12.04 3.92 11.61
N THR A 353 11.03 4.18 10.77
CA THR A 353 10.36 5.49 10.66
C THR A 353 9.08 5.55 11.46
N VAL A 354 8.11 4.66 11.21
CA VAL A 354 6.78 4.69 11.85
C VAL A 354 6.06 3.37 11.65
N ASP A 355 5.21 2.97 12.58
CA ASP A 355 4.39 1.76 12.40
C ASP A 355 3.16 2.03 11.52
N VAL A 356 2.41 3.10 11.78
CA VAL A 356 1.24 3.49 10.95
C VAL A 356 1.27 5.00 10.69
N ALA A 357 1.17 5.41 9.43
CA ALA A 357 1.00 6.79 9.01
C ALA A 357 -0.37 6.99 8.34
N VAL A 358 -1.10 8.02 8.75
CA VAL A 358 -2.37 8.47 8.18
C VAL A 358 -2.15 9.84 7.57
N LEU A 359 -2.24 9.93 6.24
CA LEU A 359 -1.89 11.12 5.50
C LEU A 359 -3.01 11.55 4.55
N SER A 360 -3.17 12.85 4.41
CA SER A 360 -3.80 13.48 3.27
C SER A 360 -2.95 13.25 2.02
N GLY A 361 -3.61 13.08 0.87
CA GLY A 361 -3.00 13.10 -0.46
C GLY A 361 -2.11 14.33 -0.67
N LEU A 362 -2.47 15.46 -0.06
CA LEU A 362 -1.71 16.72 -0.14
C LEU A 362 -0.34 16.65 0.55
N ALA A 363 -0.09 15.65 1.40
CA ALA A 363 1.23 15.41 1.98
C ALA A 363 2.26 14.95 0.93
N ILE A 364 1.80 14.41 -0.21
CA ILE A 364 2.65 13.85 -1.26
C ILE A 364 2.45 14.57 -2.61
N GLU A 365 1.20 14.87 -3.00
CA GLU A 365 0.88 15.72 -4.15
C GLU A 365 0.12 16.95 -3.67
N SER A 366 0.85 18.04 -3.48
CA SER A 366 0.34 19.27 -2.86
C SER A 366 -0.57 20.10 -3.75
N ASP A 367 -0.59 19.88 -5.07
CA ASP A 367 -1.44 20.63 -6.01
C ASP A 367 -2.86 20.02 -6.04
N PRO A 368 -3.89 20.69 -5.48
CA PRO A 368 -5.26 20.17 -5.48
C PRO A 368 -5.83 19.98 -6.90
N ALA A 369 -5.29 20.67 -7.91
CA ALA A 369 -5.73 20.49 -9.30
C ALA A 369 -5.47 19.06 -9.81
N GLN A 370 -4.42 18.39 -9.31
CA GLN A 370 -4.14 16.99 -9.67
C GLN A 370 -5.19 16.02 -9.12
N TRP A 371 -5.94 16.42 -8.11
CA TRP A 371 -6.96 15.60 -7.45
C TRP A 371 -8.38 15.81 -8.02
N VAL A 372 -8.56 16.74 -8.98
CA VAL A 372 -9.87 17.06 -9.58
C VAL A 372 -10.52 15.85 -10.24
N ALA A 373 -9.74 14.97 -10.88
CA ALA A 373 -10.27 13.76 -11.52
C ALA A 373 -10.97 12.83 -10.52
N GLY A 374 -10.46 12.75 -9.28
CA GLY A 374 -11.06 12.04 -8.17
C GLY A 374 -12.12 12.85 -7.43
N GLY A 375 -12.51 14.03 -7.91
CA GLY A 375 -13.41 14.95 -7.19
C GLY A 375 -12.79 15.40 -5.87
N LEU A 376 -11.56 15.93 -5.93
CA LEU A 376 -10.78 16.44 -4.79
C LEU A 376 -10.54 15.37 -3.72
N ASN A 377 -10.21 14.16 -4.16
CA ASN A 377 -10.06 12.99 -3.30
C ASN A 377 -8.70 12.93 -2.58
N PHE A 378 -8.36 13.93 -1.78
CA PHE A 378 -7.10 13.93 -1.03
C PHE A 378 -7.28 13.67 0.47
N ALA A 379 -8.47 13.88 1.05
CA ALA A 379 -8.66 13.70 2.49
C ALA A 379 -8.61 12.21 2.89
N SER A 380 -7.98 11.95 4.03
CA SER A 380 -8.12 10.68 4.76
C SER A 380 -9.09 10.86 5.92
N ALA A 381 -9.98 9.89 6.15
CA ALA A 381 -10.98 9.95 7.22
C ALA A 381 -11.43 8.54 7.65
N ASP A 382 -12.06 8.44 8.82
CA ASP A 382 -12.70 7.21 9.29
C ASP A 382 -11.73 6.02 9.34
N ILE A 383 -10.76 6.09 10.26
CA ILE A 383 -9.70 5.07 10.40
C ILE A 383 -9.86 4.38 11.74
N ASN A 384 -10.16 3.07 11.75
CA ASN A 384 -10.38 2.31 12.98
C ASN A 384 -9.21 1.36 13.26
N ILE A 385 -8.40 1.67 14.28
CA ILE A 385 -7.19 0.91 14.65
C ILE A 385 -7.38 0.27 16.01
N HIS A 386 -7.62 -1.04 16.06
CA HIS A 386 -7.91 -1.70 17.32
C HIS A 386 -7.45 -3.15 17.46
N ASP A 387 -7.27 -3.58 18.70
CA ASP A 387 -6.87 -4.96 19.06
C ASP A 387 -5.56 -5.40 18.37
N ASN A 388 -4.69 -4.46 17.99
CA ASN A 388 -3.40 -4.74 17.36
C ASN A 388 -2.28 -4.91 18.39
N THR A 389 -1.15 -5.44 17.95
CA THR A 389 0.09 -5.50 18.75
C THR A 389 1.20 -4.67 18.11
N PHE A 390 1.68 -3.66 18.82
CA PHE A 390 2.88 -2.91 18.46
C PHE A 390 4.07 -3.45 19.27
N GLN A 391 5.04 -4.03 18.55
CA GLN A 391 6.32 -4.48 19.10
C GLN A 391 7.29 -3.28 19.04
N GLY A 392 8.04 -3.03 20.10
CA GLY A 392 8.95 -1.86 20.16
C GLY A 392 10.05 -1.88 19.08
N GLY A 393 10.85 -0.81 19.07
CA GLY A 393 11.95 -0.65 18.10
C GLY A 393 11.55 0.04 16.79
N SER A 394 10.39 0.68 16.77
CA SER A 394 9.96 1.52 15.65
C SER A 394 10.20 3.00 15.94
N GLY A 395 10.34 3.80 14.88
CA GLY A 395 10.40 5.26 14.96
C GLY A 395 11.70 5.84 15.53
N ASP A 396 12.75 5.04 15.71
CA ASP A 396 14.03 5.46 16.29
C ASP A 396 15.09 5.85 15.25
N ASN A 397 14.84 5.65 13.95
CA ASN A 397 15.82 5.87 12.89
C ASN A 397 15.17 6.21 11.54
N VAL A 398 14.45 7.33 11.48
CA VAL A 398 13.69 7.77 10.29
C VAL A 398 14.51 7.66 9.00
N ASP A 399 13.91 7.04 7.98
CA ASP A 399 14.50 6.76 6.67
C ASP A 399 15.86 6.03 6.74
N ASN A 400 16.02 5.18 7.75
CA ASN A 400 17.28 4.52 8.14
C ASN A 400 18.43 5.50 8.44
N GLY A 401 18.14 6.77 8.72
CA GLY A 401 19.11 7.84 8.85
C GLY A 401 19.61 8.41 7.51
N ASN A 402 19.10 7.93 6.37
CA ASN A 402 19.47 8.40 5.02
C ASN A 402 18.43 9.37 4.44
N THR A 403 18.09 10.37 5.24
CA THR A 403 17.04 11.34 4.93
C THR A 403 17.40 12.20 3.72
N SER A 404 16.45 12.41 2.83
CA SER A 404 16.60 13.30 1.68
C SER A 404 15.37 14.20 1.56
N GLN A 405 15.56 15.52 1.69
CA GLN A 405 14.47 16.48 1.55
C GLN A 405 13.90 16.49 0.13
N SER A 406 14.73 16.29 -0.90
CA SER A 406 14.29 16.34 -2.29
C SER A 406 13.59 15.05 -2.74
N LEU A 407 13.95 13.91 -2.15
CA LEU A 407 13.37 12.62 -2.53
C LEU A 407 12.22 12.22 -1.62
N ARG A 408 12.33 12.49 -0.32
CA ARG A 408 11.41 12.01 0.73
C ARG A 408 11.17 13.11 1.76
N PRO A 409 10.45 14.19 1.38
CA PRO A 409 10.26 15.37 2.22
C PRO A 409 9.67 15.06 3.60
N LEU A 410 8.69 14.14 3.66
CA LEU A 410 8.09 13.69 4.92
C LEU A 410 9.13 13.07 5.86
N GLY A 411 9.99 12.18 5.34
CA GLY A 411 11.06 11.57 6.13
C GLY A 411 12.06 12.60 6.66
N ALA A 412 12.43 13.59 5.84
CA ALA A 412 13.32 14.67 6.27
C ALA A 412 12.67 15.55 7.36
N ALA A 413 11.38 15.89 7.22
CA ALA A 413 10.65 16.67 8.22
C ALA A 413 10.55 15.92 9.55
N LEU A 414 10.22 14.62 9.52
CA LEU A 414 10.17 13.78 10.70
C LEU A 414 11.52 13.68 11.39
N ALA A 415 12.59 13.42 10.64
CA ALA A 415 13.93 13.36 11.23
C ALA A 415 14.32 14.68 11.92
N ALA A 416 14.01 15.83 11.32
CA ALA A 416 14.27 17.14 11.91
C ALA A 416 13.46 17.38 13.20
N LEU A 417 12.15 17.06 13.17
CA LEU A 417 11.28 17.20 14.33
C LEU A 417 11.75 16.32 15.50
N TYR A 418 12.03 15.04 15.25
CA TYR A 418 12.39 14.10 16.31
C TYR A 418 13.85 14.22 16.77
N ALA A 419 14.74 14.81 15.98
CA ALA A 419 16.05 15.27 16.47
C ALA A 419 15.90 16.34 17.56
N TYR A 420 14.92 17.25 17.43
CA TYR A 420 14.58 18.19 18.51
C TYR A 420 13.77 17.51 19.62
N GLY A 421 12.82 16.64 19.27
CA GLY A 421 12.04 15.83 20.21
C GLY A 421 12.89 15.11 21.24
N GLU A 422 14.03 14.54 20.82
CA GLU A 422 14.98 13.87 21.72
C GLU A 422 15.50 14.82 22.81
N THR A 423 15.73 16.09 22.47
CA THR A 423 16.22 17.11 23.42
C THR A 423 15.20 17.49 24.50
N VAL A 424 13.92 17.21 24.25
CA VAL A 424 12.80 17.46 25.17
C VAL A 424 12.20 16.17 25.74
N GLY A 425 12.83 15.02 25.48
CA GLY A 425 12.49 13.73 26.09
C GLY A 425 11.64 12.77 25.25
N THR A 426 11.33 13.11 23.99
CA THR A 426 10.64 12.20 23.05
C THR A 426 11.65 11.49 22.17
N LEU A 427 11.85 10.19 22.40
CA LEU A 427 12.98 9.42 21.84
C LEU A 427 12.69 8.74 20.50
N SER A 428 11.43 8.68 20.07
CA SER A 428 11.02 7.99 18.85
C SER A 428 9.72 8.59 18.32
N VAL A 429 9.49 8.43 17.02
CA VAL A 429 8.16 8.64 16.42
C VAL A 429 7.14 7.75 17.12
N GLU A 430 6.01 8.34 17.49
CA GLU A 430 4.87 7.57 17.99
C GLU A 430 4.40 6.49 17.01
N HIS A 431 3.76 5.45 17.53
CA HIS A 431 3.30 4.30 16.72
C HIS A 431 2.28 4.68 15.63
N LEU A 432 1.45 5.70 15.91
CA LEU A 432 0.54 6.29 14.96
C LEU A 432 0.93 7.73 14.67
N LEU A 433 1.14 8.04 13.40
CA LEU A 433 1.37 9.39 12.90
C LEU A 433 0.17 9.82 12.05
N TRP A 434 -0.36 11.00 12.36
CA TRP A 434 -1.31 11.71 11.52
C TRP A 434 -0.68 13.04 11.08
N ASP A 435 -0.82 13.37 9.79
CA ASP A 435 -0.21 14.59 9.24
C ASP A 435 -0.88 15.89 9.69
N GLY A 436 -2.16 15.89 10.06
CA GLY A 436 -2.88 17.10 10.44
C GLY A 436 -3.17 18.05 9.27
N LEU A 437 -3.25 17.58 8.03
CA LEU A 437 -3.57 18.40 6.85
C LEU A 437 -5.05 18.28 6.46
N ASP A 438 -5.84 19.37 6.47
CA ASP A 438 -7.14 19.38 5.75
C ASP A 438 -7.75 20.77 5.40
N PRO A 439 -7.63 21.28 4.14
CA PRO A 439 -6.59 21.01 3.16
C PRO A 439 -5.30 21.79 3.44
N PHE A 440 -5.33 22.75 4.37
CA PHE A 440 -4.18 23.61 4.74
C PHE A 440 -4.12 23.78 6.26
N GLY A 441 -3.88 22.66 6.96
CA GLY A 441 -4.03 22.53 8.42
C GLY A 441 -5.47 22.17 8.80
N HIS A 442 -5.74 21.97 10.09
CA HIS A 442 -7.09 21.67 10.60
C HIS A 442 -7.44 22.61 11.75
N ASP A 443 -8.74 22.76 12.08
CA ASP A 443 -9.14 23.50 13.28
C ASP A 443 -8.56 22.80 14.51
N ARG A 444 -7.63 23.51 15.16
CA ARG A 444 -6.90 23.04 16.32
C ARG A 444 -7.79 22.92 17.56
N SER A 445 -9.00 23.48 17.54
CA SER A 445 -10.03 23.25 18.57
C SER A 445 -10.61 21.84 18.49
N GLN A 446 -10.60 21.23 17.30
CA GLN A 446 -11.01 19.86 17.07
C GLN A 446 -9.86 18.92 17.39
N LEU A 447 -10.17 17.88 18.17
CA LEU A 447 -9.18 16.92 18.66
C LEU A 447 -8.87 15.83 17.63
N ASN A 448 -9.90 15.42 16.89
CA ASN A 448 -9.86 14.28 15.98
C ASN A 448 -10.84 14.51 14.81
N PRO A 449 -10.59 15.53 13.97
CA PRO A 449 -11.54 15.95 12.92
C PRO A 449 -11.73 14.92 11.80
N ILE A 450 -10.77 14.01 11.62
CA ILE A 450 -10.84 12.94 10.61
C ILE A 450 -11.26 11.59 11.19
N ASN A 451 -11.70 11.57 12.46
CA ASN A 451 -12.26 10.40 13.09
C ASN A 451 -11.34 9.16 13.04
N ILE A 452 -10.14 9.30 13.59
CA ILE A 452 -9.24 8.18 13.91
C ILE A 452 -9.69 7.54 15.21
N CYS A 453 -9.82 6.23 15.22
CA CYS A 453 -10.00 5.44 16.44
C CYS A 453 -8.75 4.65 16.75
N PHE A 454 -8.31 4.70 18.00
CA PHE A 454 -7.14 3.96 18.46
C PHE A 454 -7.43 3.29 19.80
N THR A 455 -8.00 2.08 19.77
CA THR A 455 -8.52 1.44 20.99
C THR A 455 -8.00 0.02 21.17
N LYS A 456 -7.85 -0.44 22.43
CA LYS A 456 -7.46 -1.82 22.77
C LYS A 456 -6.16 -2.34 22.13
N ASN A 457 -5.30 -1.45 21.65
CA ASN A 457 -4.01 -1.83 21.09
C ASN A 457 -3.04 -2.19 22.22
N LYS A 458 -2.30 -3.28 22.05
CA LYS A 458 -1.19 -3.65 22.94
C LYS A 458 0.06 -2.89 22.50
N LEU A 459 0.58 -2.06 23.38
CA LEU A 459 1.77 -1.25 23.15
C LEU A 459 2.98 -1.77 23.95
N PRO A 460 4.21 -1.37 23.58
CA PRO A 460 5.39 -1.64 24.38
C PRO A 460 5.27 -1.10 25.81
N SER A 461 5.93 -1.78 26.76
CA SER A 461 5.97 -1.32 28.14
C SER A 461 6.67 0.04 28.23
N GLY A 462 6.04 1.00 28.90
CA GLY A 462 6.58 2.35 29.08
C GLY A 462 6.19 3.36 28.00
N THR A 463 5.38 2.96 27.00
CA THR A 463 4.82 3.90 26.02
C THR A 463 3.91 4.92 26.72
N THR A 464 4.31 6.19 26.73
CA THR A 464 3.55 7.30 27.30
C THR A 464 2.65 7.97 26.27
N THR A 465 3.17 8.22 25.08
CA THR A 465 2.46 8.75 23.92
C THR A 465 2.48 7.71 22.80
N ALA A 466 1.38 7.60 22.05
CA ALA A 466 1.27 6.61 20.98
C ALA A 466 0.75 7.19 19.67
N ILE A 467 0.30 8.45 19.69
CA ILE A 467 -0.27 9.13 18.54
C ILE A 467 0.36 10.52 18.46
N VAL A 468 0.82 10.89 17.27
CA VAL A 468 1.25 12.25 16.96
C VAL A 468 0.35 12.84 15.87
N ASP A 469 -0.09 14.07 16.10
CA ASP A 469 -0.62 14.98 15.09
C ASP A 469 0.50 15.97 14.76
N LEU A 470 0.97 15.96 13.52
CA LEU A 470 2.14 16.74 13.11
C LEU A 470 1.82 18.22 12.86
N ASP A 471 0.58 18.59 12.58
CA ASP A 471 0.27 19.90 11.96
C ASP A 471 1.26 20.19 10.82
N LEU A 472 1.40 19.21 9.90
CA LEU A 472 2.57 19.03 9.05
C LEU A 472 2.90 20.30 8.25
N GLN A 473 1.90 21.03 7.75
CA GLN A 473 2.13 22.27 7.02
C GLN A 473 2.84 23.32 7.88
N ALA A 474 2.33 23.56 9.09
CA ALA A 474 2.90 24.56 9.99
C ALA A 474 4.26 24.11 10.54
N ALA A 475 4.36 22.84 10.97
CA ALA A 475 5.58 22.26 11.51
C ALA A 475 6.70 22.23 10.44
N ALA A 476 6.43 21.73 9.24
CA ALA A 476 7.42 21.68 8.16
C ALA A 476 7.84 23.08 7.69
N THR A 477 6.92 24.05 7.67
CA THR A 477 7.27 25.44 7.33
C THR A 477 8.24 26.07 8.34
N LEU A 478 8.02 25.85 9.63
CA LEU A 478 8.88 26.37 10.69
C LEU A 478 10.23 25.64 10.73
N ALA A 479 10.22 24.31 10.64
CA ALA A 479 11.43 23.51 10.51
C ALA A 479 12.23 23.95 9.28
N GLY A 480 11.53 24.29 8.20
CA GLY A 480 12.05 24.91 6.98
C GLY A 480 12.91 26.16 7.22
N LYS A 481 12.49 26.97 8.18
CA LYS A 481 13.18 28.22 8.55
C LYS A 481 14.25 28.01 9.62
N GLY A 482 14.52 26.76 10.01
CA GLY A 482 15.41 26.40 11.11
C GLY A 482 14.80 26.59 12.50
N ASP A 483 13.51 26.92 12.61
CA ASP A 483 12.81 27.07 13.89
C ASP A 483 12.24 25.72 14.36
N LEU A 484 13.13 24.85 14.83
CA LEU A 484 12.76 23.51 15.30
C LEU A 484 11.95 23.54 16.60
N VAL A 485 12.17 24.55 17.46
CA VAL A 485 11.40 24.75 18.70
C VAL A 485 9.96 25.10 18.35
N GLY A 486 9.77 26.06 17.45
CA GLY A 486 8.45 26.45 16.97
C GLY A 486 7.77 25.34 16.20
N ALA A 487 8.50 24.60 15.36
CA ALA A 487 7.99 23.45 14.61
C ALA A 487 7.48 22.35 15.54
N TRP A 488 8.26 21.96 16.54
CA TRP A 488 7.82 21.01 17.57
C TRP A 488 6.66 21.55 18.41
N GLY A 489 6.63 22.86 18.67
CA GLY A 489 5.48 23.51 19.31
C GLY A 489 4.17 23.42 18.52
N LYS A 490 4.21 23.03 17.24
CA LYS A 490 3.02 22.75 16.43
C LYS A 490 2.56 21.31 16.51
N THR A 491 3.41 20.36 16.85
CA THR A 491 2.99 18.96 16.97
C THR A 491 2.17 18.76 18.25
N ARG A 492 1.28 17.77 18.25
CA ARG A 492 0.54 17.32 19.43
C ARG A 492 0.77 15.84 19.63
N HIS A 493 1.09 15.48 20.86
CA HIS A 493 1.43 14.12 21.25
C HIS A 493 0.38 13.63 22.24
N TYR A 494 -0.31 12.55 21.90
CA TYR A 494 -1.42 12.04 22.67
C TYR A 494 -1.05 10.73 23.35
N ALA A 495 -1.57 10.57 24.56
CA ALA A 495 -1.41 9.34 25.32
C ALA A 495 -2.07 8.16 24.59
N ALA A 496 -1.48 6.98 24.77
CA ALA A 496 -2.04 5.71 24.30
C ALA A 496 -3.44 5.40 24.85
N THR A 497 -3.75 5.96 26.01
CA THR A 497 -4.99 5.74 26.76
C THR A 497 -5.62 7.08 27.07
N GLY A 498 -6.92 7.22 26.81
CA GLY A 498 -7.68 8.45 27.05
C GLY A 498 -8.74 8.66 25.99
N THR A 499 -9.62 9.64 26.18
CA THR A 499 -10.84 9.81 25.37
C THR A 499 -10.63 10.47 24.01
N ALA A 500 -9.41 10.84 23.64
CA ALA A 500 -9.14 11.64 22.44
C ALA A 500 -9.39 10.90 21.13
N PHE A 501 -9.11 9.60 21.14
CA PHE A 501 -9.23 8.68 19.99
C PHE A 501 -10.04 7.43 20.37
N ASP A 502 -10.82 7.52 21.45
CA ASP A 502 -11.80 6.49 21.82
C ASP A 502 -13.02 6.64 20.91
N CYS A 503 -13.49 5.54 20.33
CA CYS A 503 -14.69 5.53 19.49
C CYS A 503 -15.37 4.15 19.52
N ALA A 504 -16.62 4.08 19.03
CA ALA A 504 -17.41 2.84 18.95
C ALA A 504 -17.10 1.96 17.72
N GLY A 505 -16.18 2.37 16.85
CA GLY A 505 -15.94 1.77 15.54
C GLY A 505 -16.96 2.22 14.51
N PHE A 506 -16.97 1.55 13.34
CA PHE A 506 -17.83 1.93 12.23
C PHE A 506 -19.30 1.60 12.48
N SER A 507 -20.19 2.52 12.08
CA SER A 507 -21.64 2.31 12.07
C SER A 507 -22.22 2.68 10.69
N PRO A 508 -22.57 1.70 9.83
CA PRO A 508 -22.49 0.26 10.04
C PRO A 508 -21.04 -0.26 10.05
N ALA A 509 -20.83 -1.38 10.74
CA ALA A 509 -19.54 -2.08 10.75
C ALA A 509 -19.17 -2.54 9.33
N LEU A 510 -17.86 -2.67 9.06
CA LEU A 510 -17.39 -3.30 7.83
C LEU A 510 -17.66 -4.80 7.89
N THR A 511 -18.29 -5.35 6.85
CA THR A 511 -18.67 -6.77 6.77
C THR A 511 -17.87 -7.55 5.73
N ILE A 512 -17.07 -6.86 4.91
CA ILE A 512 -16.11 -7.44 3.95
C ILE A 512 -15.31 -8.56 4.61
N GLY A 513 -15.34 -9.75 4.02
CA GLY A 513 -14.54 -10.87 4.51
C GLY A 513 -15.07 -11.59 5.76
N ASP A 514 -16.24 -11.23 6.32
CA ASP A 514 -16.83 -11.95 7.47
C ASP A 514 -17.13 -13.43 7.17
N PHE A 515 -17.28 -13.78 5.89
CA PHE A 515 -17.50 -15.15 5.42
C PHE A 515 -16.23 -15.86 4.94
N ILE A 516 -15.07 -15.20 5.04
CA ILE A 516 -13.79 -15.70 4.55
C ILE A 516 -12.97 -16.17 5.76
N GLN A 517 -12.71 -17.47 5.80
CA GLN A 517 -11.92 -18.12 6.86
C GLN A 517 -10.41 -18.03 6.61
#